data_AF-A0AA88ZFK7-F1
#
_entry.id   AF-A0AA88ZFK7-F1
#
_cell.length_a   1.000
_cell.length_b   1.000
_cell.length_c   1.000
_cell.angle_alpha   90.00
_cell.angle_beta   90.00
_cell.angle_gamma   90.00
#
_symmetry.space_group_name_H-M   'P 1'
#
loop_
_entity.id
_entity.type
_entity.pdbx_description
1 polymer ?
#
loop_
_entity_poly.entity_id
_entity_poly.type
_entity_poly.pdbx_seq_one_letter_code
_entity_poly.pdbx_strand_id
1 'polypeptide(L)'
;MIKSPNYKFYNSLLAAMRKHFTLIVILLFFSGCATYHAKYKNIEDRQDTPTAKEVSHTFYLIGDAGLSPLGGMNPALKAFKERLNVADKNSTAIFLGDNIYPAGLPDPVDSTLAYRTAASHLNAQIATLANFKGNKFFIPGNHDWYTEGLVGLKREQEYIQEKLNSDDVFFPENGCPIETIEINEDVVVVVIDTEWYLTNWDKRPDINDKCDIKSRDKFLLEVEDVIKDNRERTTIIAMHHPMFTYGSHGGQTTLRQQLYPSNKNVPLPILGSVANVLRKTAGPSIEDNNNKMYRELRDRITTLAQFSDKVIFASGHEHTLQYIV
;
A
#
# COMPACT_ATOMS: atom_id res chain seq x y z
N MET A 1 -23.98 65.57 19.11
CA MET A 1 -23.14 64.40 18.78
C MET A 1 -21.78 64.88 18.29
N ILE A 2 -20.77 64.84 19.16
CA ILE A 2 -19.40 65.28 18.85
C ILE A 2 -18.72 64.14 18.08
N LYS A 3 -18.66 64.22 16.75
CA LYS A 3 -17.77 63.34 15.99
C LYS A 3 -16.33 63.82 16.22
N SER A 4 -15.56 63.04 16.98
CA SER A 4 -14.13 63.28 17.21
C SER A 4 -13.42 63.55 15.87
N PRO A 5 -12.55 64.58 15.78
CA PRO A 5 -11.83 64.94 14.55
C PRO A 5 -11.02 63.77 13.96
N ASN A 6 -10.66 62.81 14.80
CA ASN A 6 -9.83 61.66 14.43
C ASN A 6 -10.63 60.49 13.83
N TYR A 7 -11.97 60.52 13.87
CA TYR A 7 -12.81 59.41 13.40
C TYR A 7 -12.62 59.11 11.90
N LYS A 8 -12.45 60.15 11.07
CA LYS A 8 -12.18 59.97 9.63
C LYS A 8 -10.78 59.39 9.38
N PHE A 9 -9.79 59.80 10.18
CA PHE A 9 -8.41 59.31 10.08
C PHE A 9 -8.30 57.83 10.48
N TYR A 10 -8.91 57.43 11.60
CA TYR A 10 -8.94 56.02 12.01
C TYR A 10 -9.65 55.12 11.00
N ASN A 11 -10.76 55.57 10.41
CA ASN A 11 -11.45 54.79 9.38
C ASN A 11 -10.67 54.70 8.05
N SER A 12 -9.93 55.74 7.65
CA SER A 12 -9.07 55.65 6.46
C SER A 12 -7.87 54.74 6.72
N LEU A 13 -7.30 54.78 7.93
CA LEU A 13 -6.21 53.91 8.34
C LEU A 13 -6.65 52.43 8.39
N LEU A 14 -7.82 52.15 9.00
CA LEU A 14 -8.42 50.81 9.04
C LEU A 14 -8.77 50.29 7.63
N ALA A 15 -9.32 51.14 6.76
CA ALA A 15 -9.62 50.78 5.38
C ALA A 15 -8.34 50.50 4.57
N ALA A 16 -7.28 51.29 4.78
CA ALA A 16 -5.97 51.04 4.18
C ALA A 16 -5.37 49.73 4.71
N MET A 17 -5.34 49.52 6.03
CA MET A 17 -4.86 48.28 6.65
C MET A 17 -5.63 47.05 6.16
N ARG A 18 -6.95 47.15 5.98
CA ARG A 18 -7.78 46.06 5.44
C ARG A 18 -7.43 45.74 3.98
N LYS A 19 -7.19 46.76 3.14
CA LYS A 19 -6.74 46.57 1.74
C LYS A 19 -5.36 45.92 1.65
N HIS A 20 -4.41 46.35 2.48
CA HIS A 20 -3.07 45.77 2.52
C HIS A 20 -3.09 44.36 3.10
N PHE A 21 -3.91 44.09 4.11
CA PHE A 21 -4.11 42.75 4.66
C PHE A 21 -4.70 41.79 3.61
N THR A 22 -5.73 42.21 2.87
CA THR A 22 -6.27 41.41 1.77
C THR A 22 -5.23 41.17 0.67
N LEU A 23 -4.43 42.17 0.31
CA LEU A 23 -3.35 42.02 -0.66
C LEU A 23 -2.27 41.05 -0.18
N ILE A 24 -1.86 41.13 1.09
CA ILE A 24 -0.89 40.22 1.71
C ILE A 24 -1.43 38.79 1.73
N VAL A 25 -2.70 38.59 2.10
CA VAL A 25 -3.35 37.28 2.07
C VAL A 25 -3.40 36.72 0.65
N ILE A 26 -3.74 37.55 -0.35
CA ILE A 26 -3.71 37.15 -1.78
C ILE A 26 -2.31 36.78 -2.23
N LEU A 27 -1.29 37.57 -1.89
CA LEU A 27 0.11 37.30 -2.24
C LEU A 27 0.62 36.00 -1.59
N LEU A 28 0.20 35.71 -0.35
CA LEU A 28 0.53 34.45 0.34
C LEU A 28 -0.11 33.23 -0.34
N PHE A 29 -1.27 33.38 -0.99
CA PHE A 29 -1.86 32.31 -1.80
C PHE A 29 -1.08 32.01 -3.09
N PHE A 30 -0.35 32.99 -3.64
CA PHE A 30 0.47 32.80 -4.84
C PHE A 30 1.91 32.35 -4.56
N SER A 31 2.37 32.36 -3.31
CA SER A 31 3.73 31.89 -2.95
C SER A 31 3.83 30.38 -2.69
N GLY A 32 2.72 29.64 -2.75
CA GLY A 32 2.71 28.20 -2.51
C GLY A 32 2.99 27.39 -3.78
N CYS A 33 4.26 27.06 -4.04
CA CYS A 33 4.60 26.08 -5.08
C CYS A 33 4.45 24.65 -4.52
N ALA A 34 3.47 23.89 -5.03
CA ALA A 34 3.44 22.45 -4.85
C ALA A 34 4.53 21.83 -5.75
N THR A 35 5.57 21.26 -5.13
CA THR A 35 6.61 20.52 -5.86
C THR A 35 6.19 19.06 -6.06
N TYR A 36 6.31 18.57 -7.30
CA TYR A 36 6.13 17.16 -7.65
C TYR A 36 7.44 16.36 -7.59
N HIS A 37 8.54 17.01 -7.20
CA HIS A 37 9.82 16.33 -7.03
C HIS A 37 9.82 15.49 -5.75
N ALA A 38 10.49 14.34 -5.81
CA ALA A 38 10.74 13.51 -4.63
C ALA A 38 11.40 14.35 -3.53
N LYS A 39 10.85 14.26 -2.33
CA LYS A 39 11.32 14.99 -1.16
C LYS A 39 12.31 14.11 -0.40
N TYR A 40 13.58 14.40 -0.56
CA TYR A 40 14.64 13.77 0.20
C TYR A 40 14.89 14.59 1.46
N LYS A 41 15.01 13.93 2.62
CA LYS A 41 15.39 14.61 3.87
C LYS A 41 16.79 15.22 3.73
N ASN A 42 17.72 14.49 3.14
CA ASN A 42 19.02 15.00 2.72
C ASN A 42 19.22 14.72 1.22
N ILE A 43 19.59 15.75 0.47
CA ILE A 43 19.80 15.66 -0.98
C ILE A 43 21.05 14.85 -1.35
N GLU A 44 22.03 14.83 -0.45
CA GLU A 44 23.32 14.13 -0.61
C GLU A 44 23.15 12.60 -0.60
N ASP A 45 22.12 12.09 0.07
CA ASP A 45 21.79 10.66 0.17
C ASP A 45 21.22 10.07 -1.15
N ARG A 46 21.15 10.88 -2.23
CA ARG A 46 20.69 10.44 -3.56
C ARG A 46 21.73 9.66 -4.35
N GLN A 47 22.97 9.59 -3.89
CA GLN A 47 24.00 8.83 -4.58
C GLN A 47 23.97 7.38 -4.11
N ASP A 48 24.06 6.46 -5.08
CA ASP A 48 24.28 5.06 -4.77
C ASP A 48 25.54 4.95 -3.90
N THR A 49 25.43 4.26 -2.77
CA THR A 49 26.60 3.99 -1.94
C THR A 49 27.40 2.88 -2.62
N PRO A 50 28.59 3.16 -3.18
CA PRO A 50 29.39 2.11 -3.78
C PRO A 50 29.78 1.12 -2.70
N THR A 51 29.38 -0.14 -2.87
CA THR A 51 29.73 -1.23 -1.97
C THR A 51 30.60 -2.24 -2.72
N ALA A 52 31.68 -2.67 -2.08
CA ALA A 52 32.50 -3.78 -2.56
C ALA A 52 31.96 -5.15 -2.10
N LYS A 53 30.88 -5.16 -1.30
CA LYS A 53 30.26 -6.39 -0.82
C LYS A 53 29.52 -7.08 -1.96
N GLU A 54 29.60 -8.40 -1.96
CA GLU A 54 28.79 -9.23 -2.85
C GLU A 54 27.31 -9.13 -2.45
N VAL A 55 26.43 -9.06 -3.46
CA VAL A 55 24.99 -8.99 -3.25
C VAL A 55 24.48 -10.43 -3.06
N SER A 56 24.04 -10.75 -1.84
CA SER A 56 23.48 -12.07 -1.49
C SER A 56 22.18 -12.37 -2.26
N HIS A 57 21.25 -11.39 -2.29
CA HIS A 57 19.99 -11.51 -3.01
C HIS A 57 19.39 -10.14 -3.35
N THR A 58 18.68 -10.02 -4.47
CA THR A 58 18.00 -8.76 -4.87
C THR A 58 16.49 -8.90 -4.85
N PHE A 59 15.78 -7.96 -4.23
CA PHE A 59 14.31 -7.93 -4.21
C PHE A 59 13.76 -6.82 -5.12
N TYR A 60 12.79 -7.17 -5.96
CA TYR A 60 12.04 -6.25 -6.81
C TYR A 60 10.59 -6.21 -6.33
N LEU A 61 10.13 -5.03 -5.91
CA LEU A 61 8.83 -4.88 -5.26
C LEU A 61 7.91 -4.04 -6.13
N ILE A 62 6.65 -4.46 -6.26
CA ILE A 62 5.59 -3.68 -6.90
C ILE A 62 4.26 -3.99 -6.21
N GLY A 63 3.44 -2.98 -5.89
CA GLY A 63 2.09 -3.16 -5.35
C GLY A 63 1.07 -2.42 -6.19
N ASP A 64 -0.21 -2.71 -5.98
CA ASP A 64 -1.34 -1.95 -6.57
C ASP A 64 -1.28 -1.94 -8.11
N ALA A 65 -0.78 -3.03 -8.69
CA ALA A 65 -0.53 -3.16 -10.13
C ALA A 65 -1.76 -3.66 -10.91
N GLY A 66 -2.88 -3.89 -10.24
CA GLY A 66 -4.09 -4.50 -10.81
C GLY A 66 -4.88 -3.66 -11.81
N LEU A 67 -4.36 -2.53 -12.26
CA LEU A 67 -4.98 -1.68 -13.29
C LEU A 67 -4.03 -1.45 -14.46
N SER A 68 -4.33 -2.09 -15.60
CA SER A 68 -3.60 -1.93 -16.85
C SER A 68 -4.53 -1.87 -18.07
N PRO A 69 -4.11 -1.26 -19.19
CA PRO A 69 -4.89 -1.32 -20.43
C PRO A 69 -5.19 -2.76 -20.84
N LEU A 70 -6.37 -3.01 -21.42
CA LEU A 70 -6.72 -4.34 -21.91
C LEU A 70 -5.68 -4.82 -22.93
N GLY A 71 -5.11 -6.01 -22.69
CA GLY A 71 -4.06 -6.61 -23.51
C GLY A 71 -2.70 -5.90 -23.45
N GLY A 72 -2.48 -4.98 -22.51
CA GLY A 72 -1.25 -4.21 -22.40
C GLY A 72 -0.79 -3.98 -20.96
N MET A 73 0.35 -3.32 -20.81
CA MET A 73 0.93 -2.94 -19.51
C MET A 73 0.80 -1.44 -19.30
N ASN A 74 0.50 -1.05 -18.06
CA ASN A 74 0.69 0.33 -17.62
C ASN A 74 2.20 0.72 -17.63
N PRO A 75 2.55 2.02 -17.55
CA PRO A 75 3.95 2.45 -17.59
C PRO A 75 4.84 1.87 -16.49
N ALA A 76 4.31 1.64 -15.28
CA ALA A 76 5.06 1.07 -14.16
C ALA A 76 5.46 -0.38 -14.44
N LEU A 77 4.53 -1.20 -14.94
CA LEU A 77 4.80 -2.59 -15.31
C LEU A 77 5.78 -2.71 -16.48
N LYS A 78 5.78 -1.76 -17.42
CA LYS A 78 6.81 -1.70 -18.48
C LYS A 78 8.20 -1.48 -17.86
N ALA A 79 8.35 -0.49 -17.00
CA ALA A 79 9.62 -0.22 -16.33
C ALA A 79 10.07 -1.39 -15.44
N PHE A 80 9.13 -2.01 -14.73
CA PHE A 80 9.37 -3.20 -13.91
C PHE A 80 9.89 -4.36 -14.76
N LYS A 81 9.22 -4.66 -15.88
CA LYS A 81 9.65 -5.68 -16.83
C LYS A 81 11.07 -5.45 -17.34
N GLU A 82 11.40 -4.23 -17.74
CA GLU A 82 12.76 -3.92 -18.20
C GLU A 82 13.81 -4.20 -17.13
N ARG A 83 13.50 -3.91 -15.86
CA ARG A 83 14.40 -4.20 -14.75
C ARG A 83 14.53 -5.70 -14.49
N LEU A 84 13.43 -6.45 -14.56
CA LEU A 84 13.41 -7.90 -14.37
C LEU A 84 14.10 -8.67 -15.50
N ASN A 85 14.04 -8.17 -16.74
CA ASN A 85 14.71 -8.80 -17.90
C ASN A 85 16.23 -8.94 -17.73
N VAL A 86 16.84 -8.05 -16.94
CA VAL A 86 18.30 -8.02 -16.68
C VAL A 86 18.66 -8.46 -15.26
N ALA A 87 17.68 -8.94 -14.49
CA ALA A 87 17.91 -9.39 -13.12
C ALA A 87 18.64 -10.74 -13.09
N ASP A 88 19.52 -10.90 -12.09
CA ASP A 88 20.18 -12.18 -11.83
C ASP A 88 19.18 -13.22 -11.27
N LYS A 89 19.51 -14.51 -11.36
CA LYS A 89 18.71 -15.59 -10.78
C LYS A 89 18.58 -15.49 -9.26
N ASN A 90 19.56 -14.91 -8.56
CA ASN A 90 19.54 -14.66 -7.12
C ASN A 90 18.71 -13.39 -6.83
N SER A 91 17.45 -13.44 -7.23
CA SER A 91 16.51 -12.36 -7.00
C SER A 91 15.08 -12.86 -6.79
N THR A 92 14.25 -12.03 -6.17
CA THR A 92 12.82 -12.28 -5.97
C THR A 92 12.04 -11.07 -6.44
N ALA A 93 11.00 -11.28 -7.25
CA ALA A 93 9.99 -10.28 -7.54
C ALA A 93 8.76 -10.53 -6.65
N ILE A 94 8.31 -9.52 -5.91
CA ILE A 94 7.14 -9.61 -5.02
C ILE A 94 6.09 -8.60 -5.50
N PHE A 95 4.91 -9.11 -5.86
CA PHE A 95 3.70 -8.35 -6.10
C PHE A 95 2.94 -8.21 -4.78
N LEU A 96 2.95 -7.01 -4.22
CA LEU A 96 2.56 -6.66 -2.85
C LEU A 96 1.04 -6.45 -2.67
N GLY A 97 0.21 -7.20 -3.41
CA GLY A 97 -1.25 -7.15 -3.33
C GLY A 97 -1.91 -6.08 -4.19
N ASP A 98 -3.24 -6.17 -4.23
CA ASP A 98 -4.11 -5.46 -5.17
C ASP A 98 -3.71 -5.77 -6.62
N ASN A 99 -3.64 -7.07 -6.90
CA ASN A 99 -3.31 -7.61 -8.21
C ASN A 99 -4.46 -7.41 -9.20
N ILE A 100 -5.68 -7.12 -8.73
CA ILE A 100 -6.87 -6.92 -9.57
C ILE A 100 -7.72 -5.74 -9.07
N TYR A 101 -8.03 -4.80 -9.97
CA TYR A 101 -9.04 -3.77 -9.75
C TYR A 101 -10.28 -3.95 -10.66
N PRO A 102 -11.47 -3.50 -10.22
CA PRO A 102 -11.77 -2.92 -8.90
C PRO A 102 -12.05 -3.96 -7.81
N ALA A 103 -12.16 -5.24 -8.16
CA ALA A 103 -12.38 -6.34 -7.23
C ALA A 103 -11.77 -7.60 -7.85
N GLY A 104 -11.38 -8.56 -7.00
CA GLY A 104 -10.69 -9.80 -7.35
C GLY A 104 -11.31 -10.60 -8.49
N LEU A 105 -10.66 -11.69 -8.88
CA LEU A 105 -11.04 -12.43 -10.08
C LEU A 105 -12.51 -12.92 -9.94
N PRO A 106 -13.46 -12.56 -10.82
CA PRO A 106 -14.86 -13.00 -10.73
C PRO A 106 -15.10 -14.34 -11.44
N ASP A 107 -16.22 -15.01 -11.17
CA ASP A 107 -16.52 -16.28 -11.84
C ASP A 107 -16.66 -16.06 -13.37
N PRO A 108 -15.98 -16.86 -14.21
CA PRO A 108 -15.99 -16.69 -15.66
C PRO A 108 -17.35 -16.95 -16.32
N VAL A 109 -18.20 -17.77 -15.70
CA VAL A 109 -19.58 -18.08 -16.12
C VAL A 109 -20.52 -16.96 -15.70
N ASP A 110 -20.46 -16.52 -14.44
CA ASP A 110 -21.39 -15.51 -13.93
C ASP A 110 -21.11 -14.10 -14.46
N SER A 111 -19.83 -13.78 -14.75
CA SER A 111 -19.41 -12.43 -15.14
C SER A 111 -18.28 -12.44 -16.16
N THR A 112 -18.52 -13.04 -17.33
CA THR A 112 -17.52 -13.24 -18.39
C THR A 112 -16.74 -11.98 -18.77
N LEU A 113 -17.38 -10.81 -18.90
CA LEU A 113 -16.68 -9.57 -19.28
C LEU A 113 -15.77 -9.07 -18.15
N ALA A 114 -16.24 -9.12 -16.91
CA ALA A 114 -15.46 -8.73 -15.75
C ALA A 114 -14.27 -9.68 -15.55
N TYR A 115 -14.49 -10.99 -15.73
CA TYR A 115 -13.43 -11.99 -15.69
C TYR A 115 -12.34 -11.71 -16.74
N ARG A 116 -12.72 -11.46 -17.99
CA ARG A 116 -11.74 -11.13 -19.06
C ARG A 116 -10.93 -9.88 -18.74
N THR A 117 -11.54 -8.90 -18.08
CA THR A 117 -10.87 -7.66 -17.67
C THR A 117 -9.88 -7.92 -16.54
N ALA A 118 -10.33 -8.56 -15.45
CA ALA A 118 -9.48 -8.95 -14.32
C ALA A 118 -8.31 -9.84 -14.76
N ALA A 119 -8.59 -10.87 -15.56
CA ALA A 119 -7.57 -11.74 -16.15
C ALA A 119 -6.59 -10.96 -17.04
N SER A 120 -7.03 -9.93 -17.77
CA SER A 120 -6.12 -9.08 -18.53
C SER A 120 -5.17 -8.29 -17.64
N HIS A 121 -5.60 -7.85 -16.45
CA HIS A 121 -4.74 -7.15 -15.49
C HIS A 121 -3.69 -8.09 -14.89
N LEU A 122 -4.07 -9.31 -14.51
CA LEU A 122 -3.14 -10.35 -14.07
C LEU A 122 -2.13 -10.71 -15.17
N ASN A 123 -2.60 -10.92 -16.40
CA ASN A 123 -1.72 -11.24 -17.53
C ASN A 123 -0.69 -10.15 -17.80
N ALA A 124 -1.03 -8.87 -17.58
CA ALA A 124 -0.08 -7.78 -17.71
C ALA A 124 1.07 -7.89 -16.70
N GLN A 125 0.76 -8.28 -15.46
CA GLN A 125 1.75 -8.51 -14.40
C GLN A 125 2.59 -9.76 -14.68
N ILE A 126 1.95 -10.88 -14.98
CA ILE A 126 2.61 -12.15 -15.32
C ILE A 126 3.56 -11.97 -16.53
N ALA A 127 3.16 -11.19 -17.54
CA ALA A 127 3.99 -10.94 -18.70
C ALA A 127 5.24 -10.08 -18.42
N THR A 128 5.37 -9.47 -17.23
CA THR A 128 6.63 -8.87 -16.77
C THR A 128 7.68 -9.91 -16.38
N LEU A 129 7.24 -11.13 -16.05
CA LEU A 129 8.07 -12.22 -15.54
C LEU A 129 8.62 -13.15 -16.64
N ALA A 130 8.29 -12.90 -17.91
CA ALA A 130 8.58 -13.81 -19.02
C ALA A 130 10.07 -14.21 -19.14
N ASN A 131 11.00 -13.27 -18.88
CA ASN A 131 12.44 -13.52 -18.90
C ASN A 131 13.07 -13.52 -17.49
N PHE A 132 12.25 -13.39 -16.45
CA PHE A 132 12.72 -13.29 -15.09
C PHE A 132 13.04 -14.68 -14.54
N LYS A 133 14.28 -14.84 -14.05
CA LYS A 133 14.84 -16.14 -13.63
C LYS A 133 14.79 -16.36 -12.12
N GLY A 134 14.45 -15.33 -11.37
CA GLY A 134 14.34 -15.38 -9.91
C GLY A 134 12.98 -15.90 -9.44
N ASN A 135 12.78 -15.83 -8.12
CA ASN A 135 11.56 -16.26 -7.44
C ASN A 135 10.41 -15.28 -7.68
N LYS A 136 9.21 -15.79 -7.94
CA LYS A 136 8.05 -14.98 -8.38
C LYS A 136 6.96 -15.08 -7.34
N PHE A 137 6.76 -14.05 -6.52
CA PHE A 137 5.81 -14.10 -5.41
C PHE A 137 4.67 -13.10 -5.65
N PHE A 138 3.44 -13.56 -5.53
CA PHE A 138 2.24 -12.77 -5.47
C PHE A 138 1.65 -12.90 -4.07
N ILE A 139 1.30 -11.77 -3.48
CA ILE A 139 0.56 -11.72 -2.21
C ILE A 139 -0.78 -11.02 -2.47
N PRO A 140 -1.83 -11.31 -1.69
CA PRO A 140 -3.11 -10.64 -1.87
C PRO A 140 -3.19 -9.29 -1.14
N GLY A 141 -3.95 -8.37 -1.72
CA GLY A 141 -4.45 -7.15 -1.10
C GLY A 141 -5.95 -7.20 -0.84
N ASN A 142 -6.51 -6.11 -0.29
CA ASN A 142 -7.94 -6.07 0.03
C ASN A 142 -8.80 -6.18 -1.24
N HIS A 143 -8.38 -5.61 -2.38
CA HIS A 143 -9.15 -5.69 -3.61
C HIS A 143 -9.27 -7.12 -4.15
N ASP A 144 -8.24 -7.95 -3.95
CA ASP A 144 -8.22 -9.35 -4.39
C ASP A 144 -9.28 -10.19 -3.62
N TRP A 145 -9.58 -9.80 -2.38
CA TRP A 145 -10.62 -10.41 -1.53
C TRP A 145 -12.06 -9.92 -1.81
N TYR A 146 -12.25 -8.85 -2.58
CA TYR A 146 -13.57 -8.21 -2.74
C TYR A 146 -14.53 -9.00 -3.61
N THR A 147 -14.03 -9.93 -4.43
CA THR A 147 -14.88 -10.85 -5.17
C THR A 147 -15.01 -12.17 -4.41
N GLU A 148 -16.17 -12.40 -3.80
CA GLU A 148 -16.52 -13.68 -3.15
C GLU A 148 -15.56 -14.16 -2.04
N GLY A 149 -14.73 -13.28 -1.49
CA GLY A 149 -13.79 -13.64 -0.42
C GLY A 149 -12.82 -14.74 -0.83
N LEU A 150 -12.74 -15.80 -0.03
CA LEU A 150 -11.82 -16.92 -0.26
C LEU A 150 -12.07 -17.66 -1.59
N VAL A 151 -13.30 -17.63 -2.10
CA VAL A 151 -13.62 -18.28 -3.38
C VAL A 151 -12.96 -17.55 -4.54
N GLY A 152 -13.06 -16.22 -4.59
CA GLY A 152 -12.39 -15.43 -5.62
C GLY A 152 -10.87 -15.41 -5.45
N LEU A 153 -10.40 -15.33 -4.20
CA LEU A 153 -8.97 -15.39 -3.89
C LEU A 153 -8.34 -16.73 -4.34
N LYS A 154 -9.02 -17.86 -4.06
CA LYS A 154 -8.59 -19.17 -4.56
C LYS A 154 -8.55 -19.22 -6.08
N ARG A 155 -9.52 -18.62 -6.76
CA ARG A 155 -9.54 -18.56 -8.23
C ARG A 155 -8.38 -17.73 -8.78
N GLU A 156 -8.00 -16.64 -8.11
CA GLU A 156 -6.81 -15.86 -8.46
C GLU A 156 -5.52 -16.65 -8.24
N GLN A 157 -5.36 -17.29 -7.09
CA GLN A 157 -4.25 -18.19 -6.78
C GLN A 157 -4.08 -19.24 -7.90
N GLU A 158 -5.14 -20.01 -8.18
CA GLU A 158 -5.13 -21.05 -9.22
C GLU A 158 -4.79 -20.49 -10.60
N TYR A 159 -5.32 -19.31 -10.94
CA TYR A 159 -5.03 -18.65 -12.21
C TYR A 159 -3.54 -18.30 -12.35
N ILE A 160 -2.92 -17.74 -11.30
CA ILE A 160 -1.51 -17.35 -11.32
C ILE A 160 -0.62 -18.60 -11.35
N GLN A 161 -0.93 -19.61 -10.54
CA GLN A 161 -0.20 -20.89 -10.50
C GLN A 161 -0.24 -21.59 -11.87
N GLU A 162 -1.41 -21.66 -12.51
CA GLU A 162 -1.57 -22.23 -13.86
C GLU A 162 -0.74 -21.46 -14.89
N LYS A 163 -0.80 -20.12 -14.88
CA LYS A 163 -0.10 -19.28 -15.86
C LYS A 163 1.41 -19.31 -15.71
N LEU A 164 1.91 -19.49 -14.50
CA LEU A 164 3.34 -19.57 -14.22
C LEU A 164 3.86 -21.01 -14.18
N ASN A 165 2.97 -22.01 -14.25
CA ASN A 165 3.27 -23.43 -14.15
C ASN A 165 4.11 -23.73 -12.89
N SER A 166 3.64 -23.24 -11.75
CA SER A 166 4.32 -23.37 -10.46
C SER A 166 3.31 -23.16 -9.34
N ASP A 167 3.34 -24.00 -8.32
CA ASP A 167 2.50 -23.83 -7.13
C ASP A 167 3.13 -22.77 -6.18
N ASP A 168 4.46 -22.70 -6.15
CA ASP A 168 5.26 -21.78 -5.30
C ASP A 168 5.32 -20.32 -5.81
N VAL A 169 4.17 -19.71 -6.12
CA VAL A 169 4.10 -18.34 -6.65
C VAL A 169 3.07 -17.43 -5.98
N PHE A 170 2.13 -17.98 -5.23
CA PHE A 170 1.08 -17.20 -4.57
C PHE A 170 1.06 -17.54 -3.09
N PHE A 171 1.23 -16.52 -2.25
CA PHE A 171 1.47 -16.69 -0.83
C PHE A 171 0.66 -15.68 0.01
N PRO A 172 0.13 -16.07 1.18
CA PRO A 172 0.06 -17.44 1.66
C PRO A 172 -0.99 -18.24 0.87
N GLU A 173 -0.79 -19.54 0.72
CA GLU A 173 -1.76 -20.37 0.03
C GLU A 173 -3.08 -20.52 0.81
N ASN A 174 -4.16 -20.84 0.10
CA ASN A 174 -5.48 -21.19 0.66
C ASN A 174 -6.15 -20.08 1.48
N GLY A 175 -5.67 -18.83 1.37
CA GLY A 175 -6.16 -17.70 2.16
C GLY A 175 -5.75 -17.76 3.63
N CYS A 176 -4.64 -18.45 3.92
CA CYS A 176 -4.07 -18.52 5.26
C CYS A 176 -3.33 -17.22 5.62
N PRO A 177 -3.13 -16.95 6.92
CA PRO A 177 -2.68 -15.63 7.35
C PRO A 177 -1.20 -15.34 7.16
N ILE A 178 -0.36 -16.37 7.14
CA ILE A 178 1.10 -16.22 7.17
C ILE A 178 1.77 -17.40 6.50
N GLU A 179 2.87 -17.12 5.80
CA GLU A 179 3.78 -18.13 5.28
C GLU A 179 5.22 -17.65 5.35
N THR A 180 6.13 -18.54 5.73
CA THR A 180 7.56 -18.23 5.85
C THR A 180 8.32 -18.95 4.74
N ILE A 181 9.03 -18.17 3.92
CA ILE A 181 9.74 -18.63 2.73
C ILE A 181 11.23 -18.36 2.93
N GLU A 182 12.03 -19.42 3.01
CA GLU A 182 13.47 -19.30 3.10
C GLU A 182 14.06 -18.91 1.74
N ILE A 183 14.84 -17.82 1.70
CA ILE A 183 15.48 -17.37 0.47
C ILE A 183 16.91 -17.92 0.39
N ASN A 184 17.68 -17.72 1.45
CA ASN A 184 19.02 -18.25 1.62
C ASN A 184 19.43 -18.19 3.12
N GLU A 185 20.72 -18.41 3.41
CA GLU A 185 21.26 -18.37 4.77
C GLU A 185 21.17 -16.99 5.43
N ASP A 186 21.06 -15.91 4.64
CA ASP A 186 21.06 -14.52 5.12
C ASP A 186 19.65 -13.91 5.22
N VAL A 187 18.67 -14.42 4.45
CA VAL A 187 17.37 -13.76 4.27
C VAL A 187 16.21 -14.75 4.30
N VAL A 188 15.14 -14.34 4.97
CA VAL A 188 13.82 -15.00 4.96
C VAL A 188 12.76 -13.99 4.55
N VAL A 189 11.75 -14.44 3.80
CA VAL A 189 10.54 -13.66 3.51
C VAL A 189 9.40 -14.23 4.34
N VAL A 190 8.70 -13.37 5.08
CA VAL A 190 7.50 -13.71 5.82
C VAL A 190 6.35 -12.99 5.14
N VAL A 191 5.50 -13.73 4.45
CA VAL A 191 4.32 -13.17 3.80
C VAL A 191 3.17 -13.16 4.79
N ILE A 192 2.50 -12.01 4.92
CA ILE A 192 1.32 -11.87 5.78
C ILE A 192 0.14 -11.41 4.93
N ASP A 193 -0.94 -12.20 4.93
CA ASP A 193 -2.24 -11.75 4.44
C ASP A 193 -2.87 -10.83 5.50
N THR A 194 -2.64 -9.53 5.32
CA THR A 194 -3.20 -8.51 6.20
C THR A 194 -4.73 -8.42 6.12
N GLU A 195 -5.34 -8.73 4.98
CA GLU A 195 -6.80 -8.67 4.85
C GLU A 195 -7.47 -9.79 5.65
N TRP A 196 -6.84 -10.96 5.78
CA TRP A 196 -7.27 -12.00 6.71
C TRP A 196 -7.41 -11.46 8.14
N TYR A 197 -6.45 -10.65 8.61
CA TYR A 197 -6.50 -10.07 9.96
C TYR A 197 -7.54 -8.95 10.06
N LEU A 198 -7.71 -8.15 9.02
CA LEU A 198 -8.62 -7.01 9.04
C LEU A 198 -10.08 -7.46 8.93
N THR A 199 -10.39 -8.38 8.02
CA THR A 199 -11.76 -8.70 7.65
C THR A 199 -12.63 -9.17 8.82
N ASN A 200 -13.93 -8.94 8.72
CA ASN A 200 -14.87 -9.34 9.78
C ASN A 200 -15.19 -10.83 9.68
N TRP A 201 -14.62 -11.63 10.58
CA TRP A 201 -14.76 -13.09 10.60
C TRP A 201 -16.19 -13.56 10.93
N ASP A 202 -16.99 -12.76 11.64
CA ASP A 202 -18.41 -13.10 11.87
C ASP A 202 -19.20 -13.16 10.57
N LYS A 203 -18.73 -12.48 9.53
CA LYS A 203 -19.30 -12.49 8.18
C LYS A 203 -18.63 -13.49 7.23
N ARG A 204 -17.56 -14.17 7.69
CA ARG A 204 -16.74 -15.11 6.92
C ARG A 204 -16.37 -16.30 7.81
N PRO A 205 -17.34 -17.14 8.21
CA PRO A 205 -17.11 -18.21 9.18
C PRO A 205 -16.15 -19.29 8.65
N ASP A 206 -16.02 -19.42 7.33
CA ASP A 206 -15.18 -20.37 6.60
C ASP A 206 -13.72 -19.89 6.41
N ILE A 207 -13.37 -18.69 6.90
CA ILE A 207 -12.08 -18.04 6.62
C ILE A 207 -10.86 -18.87 7.06
N ASN A 208 -11.04 -19.75 8.04
CA ASN A 208 -9.96 -20.54 8.65
C ASN A 208 -10.09 -22.05 8.42
N ASP A 209 -11.02 -22.48 7.56
CA ASP A 209 -11.35 -23.91 7.43
C ASP A 209 -10.17 -24.75 6.94
N LYS A 210 -9.29 -24.15 6.13
CA LYS A 210 -8.11 -24.79 5.56
C LYS A 210 -6.80 -24.46 6.26
N CYS A 211 -6.83 -23.66 7.32
CA CYS A 211 -5.64 -23.15 7.97
C CYS A 211 -5.45 -23.73 9.38
N ASP A 212 -4.21 -23.97 9.76
CA ASP A 212 -3.86 -24.37 11.13
C ASP A 212 -4.09 -23.23 12.13
N ILE A 213 -3.85 -21.99 11.69
CA ILE A 213 -4.07 -20.79 12.47
C ILE A 213 -5.54 -20.37 12.36
N LYS A 214 -6.25 -20.45 13.48
CA LYS A 214 -7.70 -20.19 13.57
C LYS A 214 -8.08 -19.02 14.47
N SER A 215 -7.09 -18.26 14.95
CA SER A 215 -7.30 -17.08 15.78
C SER A 215 -6.23 -16.03 15.55
N ARG A 216 -6.59 -14.75 15.72
CA ARG A 216 -5.65 -13.63 15.65
C ARG A 216 -4.53 -13.75 16.68
N ASP A 217 -4.82 -14.26 17.87
CA ASP A 217 -3.79 -14.50 18.90
C ASP A 217 -2.80 -15.58 18.47
N LYS A 218 -3.26 -16.68 17.88
CA LYS A 218 -2.36 -17.73 17.37
C LYS A 218 -1.53 -17.22 16.18
N PHE A 219 -2.11 -16.38 15.32
CA PHE A 219 -1.36 -15.67 14.28
C PHE A 219 -0.25 -14.80 14.87
N LEU A 220 -0.53 -14.01 15.90
CA LEU A 220 0.47 -13.14 16.52
C LEU A 220 1.58 -13.93 17.24
N LEU A 221 1.25 -15.09 17.82
CA LEU A 221 2.26 -16.02 18.35
C LEU A 221 3.15 -16.56 17.23
N GLU A 222 2.56 -16.93 16.08
CA GLU A 222 3.34 -17.39 14.92
C GLU A 222 4.29 -16.30 14.40
N VAL A 223 3.80 -15.05 14.29
CA VAL A 223 4.65 -13.91 13.90
C VAL A 223 5.80 -13.72 14.90
N GLU A 224 5.52 -13.83 16.20
CA GLU A 224 6.54 -13.72 17.25
C GLU A 224 7.60 -14.83 17.12
N ASP A 225 7.18 -16.07 16.94
CA ASP A 225 8.06 -17.23 16.82
C ASP A 225 8.94 -17.12 15.57
N VAL A 226 8.34 -16.79 14.41
CA VAL A 226 9.08 -16.59 13.15
C VAL A 226 10.13 -15.49 13.28
N ILE A 227 9.80 -14.34 13.91
CA ILE A 227 10.79 -13.26 14.10
C ILE A 227 11.92 -13.71 15.03
N LYS A 228 11.62 -14.46 16.09
CA LYS A 228 12.62 -14.95 17.05
C LYS A 228 13.55 -15.99 16.44
N ASP A 229 13.00 -16.93 15.68
CA ASP A 229 13.75 -18.00 15.02
C ASP A 229 14.68 -17.46 13.93
N ASN A 230 14.37 -16.27 13.40
CA ASN A 230 15.11 -15.62 12.31
C ASN A 230 15.94 -14.41 12.74
N ARG A 231 16.26 -14.25 14.03
CA ARG A 231 17.04 -13.09 14.54
C ARG A 231 18.41 -12.89 13.87
N GLU A 232 19.04 -13.98 13.43
CA GLU A 232 20.34 -13.92 12.76
C GLU A 232 20.23 -13.56 11.27
N ARG A 233 19.06 -13.77 10.66
CA ARG A 233 18.75 -13.46 9.26
C ARG A 233 18.07 -12.10 9.11
N THR A 234 18.10 -11.54 7.91
CA THR A 234 17.21 -10.44 7.52
C THR A 234 15.82 -10.99 7.28
N THR A 235 14.83 -10.48 8.01
CA THR A 235 13.43 -10.88 7.85
C THR A 235 12.70 -9.82 7.05
N ILE A 236 12.30 -10.13 5.82
CA ILE A 236 11.44 -9.26 5.02
C ILE A 236 10.00 -9.68 5.27
N ILE A 237 9.25 -8.86 6.00
CA ILE A 237 7.82 -9.05 6.20
C ILE A 237 7.10 -8.37 5.03
N ALA A 238 6.65 -9.18 4.07
CA ALA A 238 5.91 -8.73 2.88
C ALA A 238 4.40 -8.80 3.15
N MET A 239 3.72 -7.68 3.03
CA MET A 239 2.29 -7.59 3.35
C MET A 239 1.62 -6.44 2.59
N HIS A 240 0.34 -6.53 2.28
CA HIS A 240 -0.32 -5.47 1.51
C HIS A 240 -0.46 -4.16 2.31
N HIS A 241 -0.99 -4.22 3.53
CA HIS A 241 -1.30 -3.05 4.36
C HIS A 241 -0.06 -2.52 5.12
N PRO A 242 0.40 -1.28 4.87
CA PRO A 242 1.63 -0.75 5.48
C PRO A 242 1.48 -0.41 6.97
N MET A 243 2.48 -0.82 7.75
CA MET A 243 2.55 -0.47 9.18
C MET A 243 2.64 1.06 9.39
N PHE A 244 3.38 1.75 8.54
CA PHE A 244 3.53 3.20 8.60
C PHE A 244 3.22 3.81 7.23
N THR A 245 2.49 4.92 7.20
CA THR A 245 2.18 5.61 5.95
C THR A 245 1.97 7.11 6.15
N TYR A 246 2.49 7.89 5.20
CA TYR A 246 2.23 9.32 5.00
C TYR A 246 1.24 9.57 3.86
N GLY A 247 0.50 8.54 3.45
CA GLY A 247 -0.50 8.58 2.41
C GLY A 247 -1.92 8.83 2.95
N SER A 248 -2.88 8.59 2.08
CA SER A 248 -4.27 8.98 2.34
C SER A 248 -4.97 8.07 3.34
N HIS A 249 -4.60 6.79 3.39
CA HIS A 249 -5.08 5.84 4.39
C HIS A 249 -4.46 6.12 5.77
N GLY A 250 -3.28 6.76 5.80
CA GLY A 250 -2.69 7.38 6.99
C GLY A 250 -3.35 8.68 7.46
N GLY A 251 -4.38 9.17 6.76
CA GLY A 251 -5.05 10.43 7.06
C GLY A 251 -4.28 11.68 6.59
N GLN A 252 -3.29 11.53 5.72
CA GLN A 252 -2.62 12.66 5.07
C GLN A 252 -3.32 13.00 3.77
N THR A 253 -3.77 14.24 3.63
CA THR A 253 -4.54 14.67 2.45
C THR A 253 -3.98 15.94 1.85
N THR A 254 -3.98 16.00 0.53
CA THR A 254 -3.62 17.19 -0.23
C THR A 254 -4.69 18.27 -0.07
N LEU A 255 -4.34 19.53 -0.31
CA LEU A 255 -5.31 20.62 -0.37
C LEU A 255 -6.44 20.32 -1.38
N ARG A 256 -6.11 19.68 -2.50
CA ARG A 256 -7.11 19.23 -3.48
C ARG A 256 -8.10 18.25 -2.85
N GLN A 257 -7.65 17.25 -2.11
CA GLN A 257 -8.56 16.30 -1.44
C GLN A 257 -9.39 16.95 -0.32
N GLN A 258 -8.90 18.03 0.31
CA GLN A 258 -9.69 18.82 1.27
C GLN A 258 -10.81 19.62 0.59
N LEU A 259 -10.53 20.14 -0.61
CA LEU A 259 -11.49 20.90 -1.40
C LEU A 259 -12.43 20.00 -2.20
N TYR A 260 -11.98 18.84 -2.67
CA TYR A 260 -12.67 17.97 -3.63
C TYR A 260 -12.72 16.52 -3.11
N PRO A 261 -13.66 16.21 -2.19
CA PRO A 261 -13.81 14.86 -1.68
C PRO A 261 -14.29 13.88 -2.76
N SER A 262 -13.77 12.64 -2.72
CA SER A 262 -14.21 11.49 -3.54
C SER A 262 -14.11 11.69 -5.06
N ASN A 263 -13.01 12.28 -5.56
CA ASN A 263 -12.75 12.52 -6.99
C ASN A 263 -13.86 13.30 -7.73
N LYS A 264 -14.75 13.98 -7.00
CA LYS A 264 -15.75 14.86 -7.59
C LYS A 264 -15.07 16.17 -7.99
N ASN A 265 -15.34 16.66 -9.20
CA ASN A 265 -14.87 17.98 -9.64
C ASN A 265 -15.66 19.15 -9.02
N VAL A 266 -16.43 18.90 -7.95
CA VAL A 266 -17.24 19.89 -7.24
C VAL A 266 -16.54 20.25 -5.92
N PRO A 267 -16.18 21.53 -5.69
CA PRO A 267 -15.50 21.92 -4.47
C PRO A 267 -16.49 21.94 -3.29
N LEU A 268 -16.18 21.17 -2.26
CA LEU A 268 -16.91 21.06 -1.00
C LEU A 268 -15.95 21.25 0.19
N PRO A 269 -15.37 22.45 0.39
CA PRO A 269 -14.26 22.68 1.32
C PRO A 269 -14.55 22.29 2.78
N ILE A 270 -15.76 22.58 3.26
CA ILE A 270 -16.15 22.27 4.64
C ILE A 270 -16.38 20.76 4.78
N LEU A 271 -17.17 20.15 3.89
CA LEU A 271 -17.49 18.73 3.95
C LEU A 271 -16.26 17.85 3.69
N GLY A 272 -15.40 18.24 2.74
CA GLY A 272 -14.14 17.55 2.46
C GLY A 272 -13.17 17.62 3.64
N SER A 273 -13.04 18.80 4.27
CA SER A 273 -12.24 18.93 5.50
C SER A 273 -12.77 18.07 6.64
N VAL A 274 -14.08 18.07 6.88
CA VAL A 274 -14.71 17.23 7.91
C VAL A 274 -14.52 15.74 7.60
N ALA A 275 -14.75 15.31 6.36
CA ALA A 275 -14.55 13.93 5.95
C ALA A 275 -13.10 13.48 6.13
N ASN A 276 -12.13 14.32 5.81
CA ASN A 276 -10.70 14.02 5.99
C ASN A 276 -10.30 14.00 7.47
N VAL A 277 -10.85 14.89 8.30
CA VAL A 277 -10.66 14.85 9.76
C VAL A 277 -11.22 13.56 10.33
N LEU A 278 -12.46 13.20 9.96
CA LEU A 278 -13.08 11.93 10.38
C LEU A 278 -12.26 10.73 9.93
N ARG A 279 -11.79 10.71 8.68
CA ARG A 279 -10.90 9.64 8.18
C ARG A 279 -9.63 9.53 9.02
N LYS A 280 -9.00 10.67 9.32
CA LYS A 280 -7.78 10.76 10.12
C LYS A 280 -7.99 10.38 11.59
N THR A 281 -9.13 10.69 12.20
CA THR A 281 -9.33 10.46 13.64
C THR A 281 -10.06 9.17 13.96
N ALA A 282 -11.07 8.81 13.15
CA ALA A 282 -11.97 7.69 13.41
C ALA A 282 -11.62 6.44 12.61
N GLY A 283 -10.88 6.55 11.49
CA GLY A 283 -10.59 5.42 10.60
C GLY A 283 -11.85 4.63 10.22
N PRO A 284 -12.86 5.28 9.60
CA PRO A 284 -14.16 4.68 9.35
C PRO A 284 -14.10 3.51 8.36
N SER A 285 -13.12 3.50 7.46
CA SER A 285 -12.80 2.33 6.65
C SER A 285 -11.91 1.39 7.43
N ILE A 286 -12.09 0.07 7.25
CA ILE A 286 -11.15 -0.91 7.79
C ILE A 286 -9.75 -0.79 7.17
N GLU A 287 -9.72 -0.24 5.95
CA GLU A 287 -8.52 0.06 5.17
C GLU A 287 -7.76 1.31 5.63
N ASP A 288 -8.29 2.05 6.61
CA ASP A 288 -7.64 3.24 7.16
C ASP A 288 -6.77 2.87 8.36
N ASN A 289 -5.54 3.37 8.42
CA ASN A 289 -4.56 2.98 9.45
C ASN A 289 -5.03 3.34 10.89
N ASN A 290 -5.94 4.31 11.04
CA ASN A 290 -6.54 4.67 12.33
C ASN A 290 -7.75 3.81 12.74
N ASN A 291 -8.18 2.88 11.90
CA ASN A 291 -9.20 1.90 12.25
C ASN A 291 -8.76 1.08 13.46
N LYS A 292 -9.70 0.65 14.31
CA LYS A 292 -9.38 -0.14 15.50
C LYS A 292 -8.61 -1.41 15.16
N MET A 293 -9.05 -2.17 14.16
CA MET A 293 -8.46 -3.47 13.84
C MET A 293 -7.10 -3.32 13.16
N TYR A 294 -6.99 -2.37 12.24
CA TYR A 294 -5.71 -2.06 11.59
C TYR A 294 -4.70 -1.51 12.60
N ARG A 295 -5.09 -0.59 13.48
CA ARG A 295 -4.20 -0.10 14.54
C ARG A 295 -3.72 -1.24 15.44
N GLU A 296 -4.59 -2.16 15.82
CA GLU A 296 -4.19 -3.32 16.62
C GLU A 296 -3.16 -4.21 15.88
N LEU A 297 -3.44 -4.56 14.62
CA LEU A 297 -2.51 -5.32 13.77
C LEU A 297 -1.14 -4.63 13.71
N ARG A 298 -1.15 -3.34 13.37
CA ARG A 298 0.05 -2.52 13.25
C ARG A 298 0.83 -2.48 14.55
N ASP A 299 0.18 -2.11 15.65
CA ASP A 299 0.85 -1.91 16.93
C ASP A 299 1.42 -3.24 17.43
N ARG A 300 0.71 -4.36 17.24
CA ARG A 300 1.20 -5.70 17.63
C ARG A 300 2.38 -6.15 16.76
N ILE A 301 2.26 -6.12 15.42
CA ILE A 301 3.33 -6.55 14.52
C ILE A 301 4.59 -5.69 14.68
N THR A 302 4.43 -4.36 14.76
CA THR A 302 5.58 -3.46 14.96
C THR A 302 6.25 -3.66 16.31
N THR A 303 5.49 -3.99 17.37
CA THR A 303 6.07 -4.37 18.66
C THR A 303 6.84 -5.69 18.56
N LEU A 304 6.27 -6.71 17.91
CA LEU A 304 6.93 -8.00 17.74
C LEU A 304 8.21 -7.90 16.89
N ALA A 305 8.20 -7.05 15.86
CA ALA A 305 9.37 -6.79 15.02
C ALA A 305 10.57 -6.26 15.81
N GLN A 306 10.36 -5.60 16.96
CA GLN A 306 11.45 -5.12 17.82
C GLN A 306 12.25 -6.25 18.49
N PHE A 307 11.84 -7.51 18.37
CA PHE A 307 12.66 -8.64 18.81
C PHE A 307 13.88 -8.92 17.90
N SER A 308 14.01 -8.22 16.76
CA SER A 308 15.16 -8.28 15.86
C SER A 308 15.44 -6.92 15.21
N ASP A 309 16.70 -6.52 15.14
CA ASP A 309 17.13 -5.29 14.44
C ASP A 309 17.19 -5.45 12.91
N LYS A 310 16.84 -6.64 12.39
CA LYS A 310 16.98 -7.02 10.97
C LYS A 310 15.63 -7.25 10.28
N VAL A 311 14.55 -6.62 10.78
CA VAL A 311 13.21 -6.70 10.18
C VAL A 311 12.98 -5.55 9.20
N ILE A 312 12.52 -5.88 8.00
CA ILE A 312 12.14 -4.91 6.97
C ILE A 312 10.67 -5.16 6.60
N PHE A 313 9.86 -4.11 6.59
CA PHE A 313 8.48 -4.18 6.10
C PHE A 313 8.41 -3.75 4.63
N ALA A 314 7.75 -4.55 3.79
CA ALA A 314 7.49 -4.25 2.39
C ALA A 314 5.98 -4.29 2.11
N SER A 315 5.40 -3.18 1.62
CA SER A 315 3.96 -3.05 1.47
C SER A 315 3.50 -2.22 0.26
N GLY A 316 2.25 -2.48 -0.15
CA GLY A 316 1.50 -1.72 -1.16
C GLY A 316 0.45 -0.81 -0.52
N HIS A 317 -0.79 -0.87 -1.02
CA HIS A 317 -2.03 -0.20 -0.56
C HIS A 317 -2.05 1.31 -0.76
N GLU A 318 -0.95 1.98 -0.44
CA GLU A 318 -0.80 3.40 -0.63
C GLU A 318 -0.23 3.67 -2.02
N HIS A 319 -0.94 4.45 -2.82
CA HIS A 319 -0.56 4.77 -4.21
C HIS A 319 0.55 5.85 -4.27
N THR A 320 1.61 5.63 -3.48
CA THR A 320 2.77 6.51 -3.28
C THR A 320 4.00 5.66 -2.94
N LEU A 321 5.19 6.09 -3.36
CA LEU A 321 6.44 5.46 -2.92
C LEU A 321 6.95 6.09 -1.62
N GLN A 322 7.17 5.29 -0.59
CA GLN A 322 7.64 5.73 0.72
C GLN A 322 8.80 4.85 1.21
N TYR A 323 9.79 5.49 1.83
CA TYR A 323 10.85 4.83 2.58
C TYR A 323 10.87 5.46 3.98
N ILE A 324 10.66 4.63 5.00
CA ILE A 324 10.43 5.05 6.38
C ILE A 324 11.45 4.30 7.25
N VAL A 325 12.21 5.05 8.04
CA VAL A 325 13.29 4.56 8.90
C VAL A 325 13.14 5.11 10.30
#